data_AF-A0A6A8AM07-F1
#
_entry.id   AF-A0A6A8AM07-F1
#
_cell.length_a   1.000
_cell.length_b   1.000
_cell.length_c   1.000
_cell.angle_alpha   90.00
_cell.angle_beta   90.00
_cell.angle_gamma   90.00
#
_symmetry.space_group_name_H-M   'P 1'
#
loop_
_entity.id
_entity.type
_entity.pdbx_description
1 polymer ?
#
loop_
_entity_poly.entity_id
_entity_poly.type
_entity_poly.pdbx_seq_one_letter_code
_entity_poly.pdbx_strand_id
1 'polypeptide(L)' 'MKQTSARTLGFVLILLGLLGVLHHLIISGRLFDVGDILHHEFFEAILLTAGIVLLLTSATKQK' A
#
# COMPACT_ATOMS: atom_id res chain seq x y z
N MET A 1 -16.16 9.65 -7.18
CA MET A 1 -16.22 8.43 -6.35
C MET A 1 -16.98 8.73 -5.06
N LYS A 2 -17.86 7.82 -4.64
CA LYS A 2 -18.54 7.90 -3.33
C LYS A 2 -17.49 7.83 -2.22
N GLN A 3 -17.54 8.67 -1.19
CA GLN A 3 -16.50 8.73 -0.14
C GLN A 3 -16.22 7.37 0.52
N THR A 4 -17.26 6.56 0.72
CA THR A 4 -17.15 5.19 1.26
C THR A 4 -16.28 4.29 0.38
N SER A 5 -16.37 4.47 -0.95
CA SER A 5 -15.58 3.68 -1.92
C SER A 5 -14.09 4.07 -1.91
N ALA A 6 -13.77 5.35 -1.72
CA ALA A 6 -12.37 5.81 -1.61
C ALA A 6 -11.70 5.28 -0.33
N ARG A 7 -12.44 5.27 0.79
CA ARG A 7 -11.94 4.75 2.07
C ARG A 7 -11.71 3.24 2.02
N THR A 8 -12.67 2.48 1.48
CA THR A 8 -12.51 1.03 1.27
C THR A 8 -11.33 0.72 0.36
N LEU A 9 -11.19 1.44 -0.76
CA LEU A 9 -10.06 1.27 -1.67
C LEU A 9 -8.72 1.57 -0.97
N GLY A 10 -8.66 2.62 -0.17
CA GLY A 10 -7.47 2.96 0.61
C GLY A 10 -7.02 1.83 1.54
N PHE A 11 -7.96 1.21 2.27
CA PHE A 11 -7.67 0.05 3.12
C PHE A 11 -7.22 -1.17 2.32
N VAL A 12 -7.85 -1.46 1.18
CA VAL A 12 -7.47 -2.58 0.31
C VAL A 12 -6.04 -2.40 -0.20
N LEU A 13 -5.67 -1.19 -0.64
CA LEU A 13 -4.32 -0.91 -1.13
C LEU A 13 -3.27 -1.08 -0.02
N ILE A 14 -3.54 -0.58 1.19
CA ILE A 14 -2.63 -0.78 2.34
C ILE A 14 -2.48 -2.26 2.65
N LEU A 15 -3.58 -3.01 2.69
CA LEU A 15 -3.55 -4.44 2.98
C LEU A 15 -2.72 -5.21 1.94
N LEU A 16 -2.90 -4.92 0.65
CA LEU A 16 -2.11 -5.53 -0.42
C LEU A 16 -0.63 -5.16 -0.34
N GLY A 17 -0.30 -3.91 -0.04
CA GLY A 17 1.09 -3.47 0.17
C GLY A 17 1.74 -4.19 1.35
N LEU A 18 1.05 -4.32 2.48
CA LEU A 18 1.55 -5.06 3.65
C LEU A 18 1.72 -6.56 3.38
N LEU A 19 0.80 -7.16 2.62
CA LEU A 19 0.91 -8.56 2.18
C LEU A 19 2.13 -8.76 1.27
N GLY A 20 2.43 -7.81 0.39
CA GLY A 20 3.66 -7.81 -0.42
C GLY A 20 4.91 -7.81 0.47
N VAL A 21 5.02 -6.84 1.37
CA VAL A 21 6.17 -6.73 2.29
C VAL A 21 6.34 -8.02 3.10
N LEU A 22 5.25 -8.61 3.59
CA LEU A 22 5.29 -9.85 4.35
C LEU A 22 5.73 -11.04 3.47
N HIS A 23 5.23 -11.11 2.24
CA HIS A 23 5.65 -12.12 1.26
C HIS A 23 7.15 -12.01 0.98
N HIS A 24 7.66 -10.80 0.77
CA HIS A 24 9.08 -10.57 0.52
C HIS A 24 9.94 -10.95 1.74
N LEU A 25 9.50 -10.61 2.95
CA LEU A 25 10.18 -10.99 4.19
C LEU A 25 10.26 -12.51 4.35
N ILE A 26 9.18 -13.24 4.07
CA ILE A 26 9.12 -14.70 4.26
C ILE A 26 9.94 -15.43 3.20
N ILE A 27 9.91 -14.98 1.95
CA ILE A 27 10.56 -15.68 0.83
C ILE A 27 12.03 -15.27 0.67
N SER A 28 12.32 -13.97 0.68
CA SER A 28 13.67 -13.45 0.42
C SER A 28 14.50 -13.29 1.70
N GLY A 29 13.87 -13.36 2.88
CA GLY A 29 14.50 -13.12 4.18
C GLY A 29 15.00 -11.68 4.38
N ARG A 30 14.64 -10.77 3.47
CA ARG A 30 15.11 -9.39 3.39
C ARG A 30 13.91 -8.47 3.29
N LEU A 31 13.91 -7.40 4.08
CA LEU A 31 12.85 -6.38 4.05
C LEU A 31 13.03 -5.40 2.90
N PHE A 32 14.28 -5.06 2.59
CA PHE A 32 14.62 -4.08 1.57
C PHE A 32 15.76 -4.61 0.69
N ASP A 33 15.42 -5.18 -0.45
CA ASP A 33 16.35 -5.65 -1.49
C ASP A 33 16.32 -4.69 -2.69
N VAL A 34 17.36 -3.85 -2.80
CA VAL A 34 17.53 -2.91 -3.92
C VAL A 34 17.54 -3.60 -5.29
N GLY A 35 17.94 -4.88 -5.35
CA GLY A 35 17.86 -5.67 -6.59
C GLY A 35 16.43 -5.97 -7.02
N ASP A 36 15.49 -5.94 -6.08
CA ASP A 36 14.06 -6.18 -6.27
C ASP A 36 13.23 -4.89 -6.34
N ILE A 37 13.91 -3.73 -6.33
CA ILE A 37 13.25 -2.43 -6.28
C ILE A 37 12.27 -2.21 -7.44
N LEU A 38 12.53 -2.79 -8.61
CA LEU A 38 11.66 -2.65 -9.79
C LEU A 38 10.51 -3.67 -9.86
N HIS A 39 10.44 -4.62 -8.93
CA HIS A 39 9.35 -5.60 -8.89
C HIS A 39 8.58 -5.45 -7.59
N HIS A 40 8.99 -6.08 -6.49
CA HIS A 40 8.14 -6.13 -5.30
C HIS A 40 8.13 -4.79 -4.53
N GLU A 41 9.31 -4.20 -4.29
CA GLU A 41 9.40 -3.03 -3.41
C GLU A 41 8.72 -1.78 -4.00
N PHE A 42 8.80 -1.58 -5.32
CA PHE A 42 8.12 -0.46 -5.98
C PHE A 42 6.60 -0.58 -5.88
N PHE A 43 6.05 -1.76 -6.13
CA PHE A 43 4.60 -1.95 -6.00
C PHE A 43 4.15 -1.86 -4.54
N GLU A 44 4.89 -2.42 -3.60
CA GLU A 44 4.63 -2.28 -2.16
C GLU A 44 4.58 -0.81 -1.74
N ALA A 45 5.59 -0.03 -2.12
CA ALA A 45 5.67 1.40 -1.82
C ALA A 45 4.52 2.19 -2.43
N ILE A 46 4.17 1.92 -3.69
CA ILE A 46 3.04 2.58 -4.37
C ILE A 46 1.73 2.23 -3.68
N LEU A 47 1.48 0.95 -3.40
CA LEU A 47 0.24 0.48 -2.80
C LEU A 47 0.04 1.09 -1.40
N LEU A 48 1.09 1.08 -0.57
CA LEU A 48 1.06 1.68 0.76
C LEU A 48 0.84 3.20 0.67
N THR A 49 1.60 3.89 -0.18
CA THR A 49 1.52 5.35 -0.29
C THR A 49 0.15 5.79 -0.84
N ALA A 50 -0.31 5.18 -1.93
CA ALA A 50 -1.61 5.49 -2.51
C ALA A 50 -2.76 5.19 -1.55
N GLY A 51 -2.68 4.08 -0.81
CA GLY A 51 -3.66 3.73 0.20
C GLY A 51 -3.73 4.73 1.35
N ILE A 52 -2.59 5.13 1.91
CA ILE A 52 -2.50 6.15 2.96
C ILE A 52 -3.06 7.49 2.46
N VAL A 53 -2.64 7.95 1.27
CA VAL A 53 -3.13 9.20 0.68
C VAL A 53 -4.64 9.16 0.46
N LEU A 54 -5.21 8.04 -0.01
CA LEU A 54 -6.65 7.89 -0.16
C LEU A 54 -7.39 7.96 1.18
N LEU A 55 -6.85 7.37 2.24
CA LEU A 55 -7.45 7.46 3.57
C LEU A 55 -7.40 8.90 4.13
N LEU A 56 -6.25 9.58 4.00
CA LEU A 56 -6.07 10.96 4.47
C LEU A 56 -6.96 11.95 3.70
N THR A 57 -7.03 11.82 2.38
CA THR A 57 -7.89 12.66 1.53
C THR A 57 -9.37 12.40 1.76
N SER A 58 -9.75 11.15 2.05
CA SER A 58 -11.14 10.81 2.43
C SER A 58 -11.48 11.38 3.81
N ALA A 59 -10.56 11.35 4.78
CA ALA A 59 -10.78 11.89 6.12
C ALA A 59 -10.89 13.43 6.11
N THR A 60 -10.09 14.10 5.29
CA THR A 60 -10.11 15.57 5.16
C THR A 60 -11.35 16.07 4.41
N LYS A 61 -11.87 15.32 3.42
CA LYS A 61 -13.15 15.63 2.74
C LYS A 61 -14.41 15.40 3.57
N GLN A 62 -14.34 14.71 4.71
CA GLN A 62 -15.48 14.53 5.63
C GLN A 62 -15.64 15.68 6.63
N LYS A 63 -14.64 16.57 6.76
CA LYS A 63 -14.76 17.83 7.48
C LYS A 63 -15.30 18.91 6.57
#